data_AF-A0A958WVM0-F1
#
_entry.id   AF-A0A958WVM0-F1
#
_cell.length_a   1.000
_cell.length_b   1.000
_cell.length_c   1.000
_cell.angle_alpha   90.00
_cell.angle_beta   90.00
_cell.angle_gamma   90.00
#
_symmetry.space_group_name_H-M   'P 1'
#
loop_
_entity.id
_entity.type
_entity.pdbx_description
1 polymer ?
#
loop_
_entity_poly.entity_id
_entity_poly.type
_entity_poly.pdbx_seq_one_letter_code
_entity_poly.pdbx_strand_id
1 'polypeptide(L)'
;MENRDEILFDKIEAYLGGKLTEEEAATFEQQAAADPALRELLDLHRFEREGVEYLIEQDLRGKMESWKTAPPDENPADLPRTKRRWWLLLLAAGLLGGVVFFVVKFNAQPHPAMPPVEENPPAENKPIEQQPAPKSPPKEVPIANTEENKAEKMPAPQQKKDRYLALANTFYDLPENLGSGRRNSDETGEQNALTPAIKAFKSNPPNYPRAIVELKKITKENSPTEFAQAQEMLAHAYFNNNQYKAAATIFQKMRGENLSPTTKDRTDWYLLLSLLPDYEKQRQQVDALLDDIISEEYHNYRKKAADLRKALEKQK
;
A
#
# COMPACT_ATOMS: atom_id res chain seq x y z
N MET A 1 2.89 -18.67 19.22
CA MET A 1 1.48 -18.41 19.60
C MET A 1 0.66 -18.01 18.37
N GLU A 2 1.25 -17.25 17.45
CA GLU A 2 0.70 -16.79 16.15
C GLU A 2 -0.30 -17.74 15.45
N ASN A 3 0.01 -19.03 15.30
CA ASN A 3 -0.86 -20.00 14.61
C ASN A 3 -2.28 -20.10 15.24
N ARG A 4 -2.45 -19.82 16.55
CA ARG A 4 -3.80 -19.80 17.15
C ARG A 4 -4.63 -18.60 16.70
N ASP A 5 -3.97 -17.47 16.49
CA ASP A 5 -4.63 -16.20 16.17
C ASP A 5 -5.01 -16.17 14.67
N GLU A 6 -4.16 -16.75 13.82
CA GLU A 6 -4.42 -16.98 12.39
C GLU A 6 -5.63 -17.91 12.16
N ILE A 7 -5.68 -19.06 12.85
CA ILE A 7 -6.84 -19.97 12.80
C ILE A 7 -8.13 -19.29 13.30
N LEU A 8 -8.03 -18.38 14.27
CA LEU A 8 -9.20 -17.66 14.79
C LEU A 8 -9.71 -16.62 13.78
N PHE A 9 -8.80 -15.89 13.14
CA PHE A 9 -9.09 -14.94 12.06
C PHE A 9 -9.82 -15.63 10.89
N ASP A 10 -9.27 -16.75 10.39
CA ASP A 10 -9.89 -17.52 9.31
C ASP A 10 -11.29 -18.03 9.67
N LYS A 11 -11.51 -18.42 10.93
CA LYS A 11 -12.83 -18.86 11.41
C LYS A 11 -13.84 -17.71 11.48
N ILE A 12 -13.40 -16.51 11.88
CA ILE A 12 -14.23 -15.28 11.87
C ILE A 12 -14.62 -14.93 10.42
N GLU A 13 -13.67 -14.92 9.50
CA GLU A 13 -13.93 -14.63 8.08
C GLU A 13 -14.80 -15.70 7.41
N ALA A 14 -14.65 -16.98 7.78
CA ALA A 14 -15.54 -18.04 7.34
C ALA A 14 -16.97 -17.86 7.86
N TYR A 15 -17.14 -17.49 9.13
CA TYR A 15 -18.45 -17.21 9.73
C TYR A 15 -19.13 -15.99 9.08
N LEU A 16 -18.45 -14.84 9.04
CA LEU A 16 -18.97 -13.61 8.42
C LEU A 16 -19.18 -13.75 6.90
N GLY A 17 -18.46 -14.67 6.25
CA GLY A 17 -18.63 -15.02 4.84
C GLY A 17 -19.72 -16.05 4.56
N GLY A 18 -20.40 -16.60 5.58
CA GLY A 18 -21.41 -17.65 5.41
C GLY A 18 -20.85 -18.98 4.88
N LYS A 19 -19.57 -19.27 5.14
CA LYS A 19 -18.85 -20.47 4.67
C LYS A 19 -18.83 -21.61 5.68
N LEU A 20 -19.12 -21.33 6.96
CA LEU A 20 -19.31 -22.37 7.98
C LEU A 20 -20.62 -23.11 7.76
N THR A 21 -20.67 -24.39 8.11
CA THR A 21 -21.92 -25.15 8.21
C THR A 21 -22.80 -24.63 9.36
N GLU A 22 -24.10 -24.94 9.35
CA GLU A 22 -25.03 -24.50 10.41
C GLU A 22 -24.60 -24.94 11.81
N GLU A 23 -24.05 -26.16 11.95
CA GLU A 23 -23.55 -26.70 13.22
C GLU A 23 -22.28 -25.97 13.70
N GLU A 24 -21.35 -25.66 12.79
CA GLU A 24 -20.13 -24.90 13.09
C GLU A 24 -20.43 -23.44 13.43
N ALA A 25 -21.38 -22.83 12.72
CA ALA A 25 -21.84 -21.47 12.98
C ALA A 25 -22.51 -21.37 14.35
N ALA A 26 -23.44 -22.27 14.68
CA ALA A 26 -24.08 -22.33 15.99
C ALA A 26 -23.06 -22.57 17.13
N THR A 27 -22.05 -23.42 16.89
CA THR A 27 -20.95 -23.63 17.84
C THR A 27 -20.08 -22.38 18.01
N PHE A 28 -19.80 -21.65 16.93
CA PHE A 28 -19.04 -20.42 16.96
C PHE A 28 -19.81 -19.28 17.65
N GLU A 29 -21.12 -19.17 17.44
CA GLU A 29 -21.98 -18.21 18.14
C GLU A 29 -22.03 -18.49 19.66
N GLN A 30 -22.08 -19.77 20.07
CA GLN A 30 -21.98 -20.14 21.48
C GLN A 30 -20.59 -19.77 22.06
N GLN A 31 -19.51 -19.97 21.30
CA GLN A 31 -18.17 -19.54 21.70
C GLN A 31 -18.08 -18.01 21.87
N ALA A 32 -18.60 -17.24 20.90
CA ALA A 32 -18.64 -15.77 20.97
C ALA A 32 -19.65 -15.22 22.01
N ALA A 33 -20.62 -16.02 22.46
CA ALA A 33 -21.49 -15.67 23.58
C ALA A 33 -20.83 -15.94 24.95
N ALA A 34 -19.95 -16.94 25.03
CA ALA A 34 -19.24 -17.32 26.24
C ALA A 34 -17.93 -16.54 26.48
N ASP A 35 -17.28 -16.08 25.40
CA ASP A 35 -16.01 -15.33 25.45
C ASP A 35 -16.20 -13.87 24.97
N PRO A 36 -16.19 -12.88 25.89
CA PRO A 36 -16.30 -11.47 25.54
C PRO A 36 -15.20 -10.95 24.59
N ALA A 37 -13.97 -11.50 24.65
CA ALA A 37 -12.88 -11.06 23.80
C ALA A 37 -13.07 -11.55 22.35
N LEU A 38 -13.58 -12.77 22.18
CA LEU A 38 -13.99 -13.27 20.86
C LEU A 38 -15.14 -12.44 20.28
N ARG A 39 -16.07 -11.97 21.13
CA ARG A 39 -17.16 -11.11 20.68
C ARG A 39 -16.68 -9.74 20.22
N GLU A 40 -15.80 -9.10 20.98
CA GLU A 40 -15.20 -7.81 20.61
C GLU A 40 -14.43 -7.91 19.27
N LEU A 41 -13.66 -9.00 19.08
CA LEU A 41 -12.95 -9.25 17.83
C LEU A 41 -13.91 -9.48 16.64
N LEU A 42 -15.01 -10.21 16.85
CA LEU A 42 -16.04 -10.43 15.82
C LEU A 42 -16.75 -9.12 15.43
N ASP A 43 -17.07 -8.28 16.40
CA ASP A 43 -17.72 -6.99 16.16
C ASP A 43 -16.76 -5.97 15.50
N LEU A 44 -15.44 -6.04 15.79
CA LEU A 44 -14.41 -5.30 15.05
C LEU A 44 -14.35 -5.69 13.57
N HIS A 45 -14.28 -6.98 13.24
CA HIS A 45 -14.27 -7.47 11.85
C HIS A 45 -15.53 -7.06 11.07
N ARG A 46 -16.71 -7.08 11.73
CA ARG A 46 -17.96 -6.57 11.13
C ARG A 46 -17.85 -5.09 10.77
N PHE A 47 -17.38 -4.28 11.70
CA PHE A 47 -17.17 -2.84 11.49
C PHE A 47 -16.15 -2.54 10.37
N GLU A 48 -15.10 -3.36 10.25
CA GLU A 48 -14.13 -3.24 9.14
C GLU A 48 -14.79 -3.53 7.80
N ARG A 49 -15.56 -4.62 7.68
CA ARG A 49 -16.30 -4.96 6.45
C ARG A 49 -17.35 -3.92 6.08
N GLU A 50 -18.22 -3.52 7.01
CA GLU A 50 -19.21 -2.46 6.80
C GLU A 50 -18.53 -1.13 6.40
N GLY A 51 -17.38 -0.83 7.00
CA GLY A 51 -16.56 0.33 6.66
C GLY A 51 -16.00 0.30 5.23
N VAL A 52 -15.56 -0.87 4.75
CA VAL A 52 -15.09 -1.06 3.37
C VAL A 52 -16.26 -0.99 2.38
N GLU A 53 -17.38 -1.64 2.67
CA GLU A 53 -18.58 -1.62 1.82
C GLU A 53 -19.13 -0.19 1.65
N TYR A 54 -19.15 0.61 2.73
CA TYR A 54 -19.53 2.03 2.68
C TYR A 54 -18.56 2.88 1.83
N LEU A 55 -17.25 2.65 1.92
CA LEU A 55 -16.27 3.34 1.08
C LEU A 55 -16.44 3.01 -0.41
N ILE A 56 -16.78 1.75 -0.72
CA ILE A 56 -17.10 1.31 -2.08
C ILE A 56 -18.39 1.99 -2.58
N GLU A 57 -19.44 2.12 -1.75
CA GLU A 57 -20.65 2.87 -2.14
C GLU A 57 -20.35 4.33 -2.43
N GLN A 58 -19.52 5.00 -1.61
CA GLN A 58 -19.15 6.40 -1.84
C GLN A 58 -18.36 6.60 -3.14
N ASP A 59 -17.40 5.73 -3.44
CA ASP A 59 -16.65 5.74 -4.71
C ASP A 59 -17.56 5.48 -5.92
N LEU A 60 -18.44 4.47 -5.83
CA LEU A 60 -19.44 4.19 -6.87
C LEU A 60 -20.40 5.36 -7.09
N ARG A 61 -20.86 6.02 -6.02
CA ARG A 61 -21.71 7.21 -6.11
C ARG A 61 -20.97 8.37 -6.79
N GLY A 62 -19.73 8.63 -6.42
CA GLY A 62 -18.89 9.64 -7.07
C GLY A 62 -18.67 9.37 -8.56
N LYS A 63 -18.45 8.10 -8.94
CA LYS A 63 -18.36 7.67 -10.35
C LYS A 63 -19.68 7.82 -11.10
N MET A 64 -20.81 7.46 -10.48
CA MET A 64 -22.13 7.67 -11.07
C MET A 64 -22.48 9.17 -11.24
N GLU A 65 -21.98 10.04 -10.37
CA GLU A 65 -22.13 11.49 -10.52
C GLU A 65 -21.22 12.04 -11.63
N SER A 66 -19.96 11.59 -11.72
CA SER A 66 -19.07 12.01 -12.80
C SER A 66 -19.61 11.62 -14.18
N TRP A 67 -20.16 10.40 -14.33
CA TRP A 67 -20.79 9.93 -15.57
C TRP A 67 -22.04 10.71 -16.00
N LYS A 68 -22.74 11.40 -15.08
CA LYS A 68 -23.85 12.31 -15.43
C LYS A 68 -23.35 13.62 -16.05
N THR A 69 -22.15 14.07 -15.68
CA THR A 69 -21.57 15.34 -16.13
C THR A 69 -20.64 15.18 -17.34
N ALA A 70 -19.93 14.07 -17.40
CA ALA A 70 -19.10 13.64 -18.51
C ALA A 70 -19.31 12.13 -18.67
N PRO A 71 -20.20 11.67 -19.58
CA PRO A 71 -20.25 10.25 -19.90
C PRO A 71 -18.84 9.80 -20.32
N PRO A 72 -18.41 8.57 -19.96
CA PRO A 72 -17.12 8.06 -20.41
C PRO A 72 -17.04 8.16 -21.93
N ASP A 73 -15.86 8.49 -22.45
CA ASP A 73 -15.64 8.84 -23.87
C ASP A 73 -15.97 7.65 -24.81
N GLU A 74 -17.26 7.45 -25.10
CA GLU A 74 -17.79 6.45 -26.03
C GLU A 74 -17.54 6.88 -27.48
N ASN A 75 -16.32 7.31 -27.80
CA ASN A 75 -15.94 7.72 -29.14
C ASN A 75 -14.92 6.75 -29.79
N PRO A 76 -15.29 5.47 -30.04
CA PRO A 76 -14.56 4.60 -30.95
C PRO A 76 -14.79 5.00 -32.42
N ALA A 77 -15.12 6.26 -32.72
CA ALA A 77 -15.48 6.72 -34.07
C ALA A 77 -14.29 6.71 -35.04
N ASP A 78 -13.05 6.75 -34.54
CA ASP A 78 -11.83 6.60 -35.35
C ASP A 78 -11.46 5.13 -35.65
N LEU A 79 -12.22 4.14 -35.14
CA LEU A 79 -12.01 2.75 -35.55
C LEU A 79 -12.66 2.50 -36.93
N PRO A 80 -11.90 2.12 -37.97
CA PRO A 80 -12.44 1.93 -39.30
C PRO A 80 -13.55 0.86 -39.31
N ARG A 81 -14.62 1.12 -40.08
CA ARG A 81 -15.89 0.33 -40.09
C ARG A 81 -15.72 -1.20 -40.12
N THR A 82 -14.65 -1.71 -40.72
CA THR A 82 -14.31 -3.14 -40.76
C THR A 82 -13.88 -3.72 -39.40
N LYS A 83 -13.12 -2.97 -38.60
CA LYS A 83 -12.68 -3.40 -37.24
C LYS A 83 -13.83 -3.42 -36.23
N ARG A 84 -14.83 -2.52 -36.37
CA ARG A 84 -16.00 -2.46 -35.47
C ARG A 84 -16.82 -3.76 -35.44
N ARG A 85 -16.96 -4.45 -36.59
CA ARG A 85 -17.63 -5.77 -36.64
C ARG A 85 -16.84 -6.87 -35.94
N TRP A 86 -15.51 -6.88 -36.11
CA TRP A 86 -14.63 -7.84 -35.44
C TRP A 86 -14.62 -7.65 -33.92
N TRP A 87 -14.61 -6.40 -33.43
CA TRP A 87 -14.65 -6.12 -32.00
C TRP A 87 -15.95 -6.58 -31.33
N LEU A 88 -17.10 -6.39 -31.98
CA LEU A 88 -18.39 -6.89 -31.49
C LEU A 88 -18.45 -8.43 -31.45
N LEU A 89 -17.86 -9.11 -32.43
CA LEU A 89 -17.77 -10.58 -32.43
C LEU A 89 -16.84 -11.09 -31.30
N LEU A 90 -15.73 -10.42 -31.03
CA LEU A 90 -14.84 -10.76 -29.91
C LEU A 90 -15.52 -10.54 -28.55
N LEU A 91 -16.29 -9.47 -28.38
CA LEU A 91 -17.08 -9.22 -27.17
C LEU A 91 -18.15 -10.31 -26.94
N ALA A 92 -18.88 -10.68 -27.98
CA ALA A 92 -19.87 -11.76 -27.91
C ALA A 92 -19.24 -13.13 -27.61
N ALA A 93 -18.08 -13.44 -28.24
CA ALA A 93 -17.33 -14.65 -27.97
C ALA A 93 -16.75 -14.69 -26.54
N GLY A 94 -16.29 -13.54 -26.01
CA GLY A 94 -15.80 -13.40 -24.64
C GLY A 94 -16.91 -13.65 -23.60
N LEU A 95 -18.10 -13.10 -23.82
CA LEU A 95 -19.26 -13.34 -22.94
C LEU A 95 -19.69 -14.81 -22.96
N LEU A 96 -19.80 -15.43 -24.14
CA LEU A 96 -20.12 -16.86 -24.26
C LEU A 96 -19.05 -17.75 -23.63
N GLY A 97 -17.77 -17.45 -23.84
CA GLY A 97 -16.65 -18.16 -23.23
C GLY A 97 -16.63 -18.04 -21.71
N GLY A 98 -16.91 -16.85 -21.16
CA GLY A 98 -17.02 -16.60 -19.72
C GLY A 98 -18.13 -17.41 -19.07
N VAL A 99 -19.33 -17.45 -19.67
CA VAL A 99 -20.46 -18.26 -19.17
C VAL A 99 -20.13 -19.75 -19.20
N VAL A 100 -19.57 -20.26 -20.30
CA VAL A 100 -19.18 -21.68 -20.40
C VAL A 100 -18.09 -22.04 -19.38
N PHE A 101 -17.07 -21.18 -19.21
CA PHE A 101 -16.03 -21.39 -18.21
C PHE A 101 -16.61 -21.42 -16.80
N PHE A 102 -17.49 -20.48 -16.44
CA PHE A 102 -18.11 -20.40 -15.12
C PHE A 102 -18.94 -21.65 -14.81
N VAL A 103 -19.77 -22.13 -15.75
CA VAL A 103 -20.57 -23.35 -15.60
C VAL A 103 -19.69 -24.58 -15.41
N VAL A 104 -18.59 -24.73 -16.18
CA VAL A 104 -17.67 -25.87 -16.05
C VAL A 104 -16.90 -25.84 -14.73
N LYS A 105 -16.45 -24.66 -14.27
CA LYS A 105 -15.67 -24.51 -13.02
C LYS A 105 -16.50 -24.69 -11.75
N PHE A 106 -17.77 -24.27 -11.74
CA PHE A 106 -18.63 -24.37 -10.56
C PHE A 106 -19.39 -25.70 -10.43
N ASN A 107 -19.63 -26.43 -11.52
CA ASN A 107 -20.33 -27.72 -11.47
C ASN A 107 -19.39 -28.93 -11.27
N ALA A 108 -18.12 -28.68 -10.91
CA ALA A 108 -17.06 -29.67 -10.80
C ALA A 108 -16.31 -29.58 -9.46
N GLN A 109 -17.02 -29.70 -8.34
CA GLN A 109 -16.43 -30.07 -7.06
C GLN A 109 -16.94 -31.46 -6.63
N PRO A 110 -16.19 -32.54 -6.88
CA PRO A 110 -16.41 -33.80 -6.16
C PRO A 110 -16.04 -33.60 -4.69
N HIS A 111 -16.88 -34.10 -3.77
CA HIS A 111 -16.61 -34.04 -2.34
C HIS A 111 -15.26 -34.71 -2.00
N PRO A 112 -14.34 -34.05 -1.29
CA PRO A 112 -13.12 -34.69 -0.81
C PRO A 112 -13.46 -35.68 0.30
N ALA A 113 -13.08 -36.95 0.11
CA ALA A 113 -13.10 -37.94 1.18
C ALA A 113 -12.04 -37.58 2.24
N MET A 114 -12.39 -37.70 3.52
CA MET A 114 -11.49 -37.40 4.63
C MET A 114 -10.32 -38.40 4.66
N PRO A 115 -9.06 -37.95 4.76
CA PRO A 115 -7.95 -38.84 5.12
C PRO A 115 -8.05 -39.24 6.61
N PRO A 116 -7.61 -40.46 6.98
CA PRO A 116 -7.56 -40.88 8.38
C PRO A 116 -6.47 -40.15 9.16
N VAL A 117 -6.71 -39.94 10.45
CA VAL A 117 -5.76 -39.30 11.38
C VAL A 117 -4.55 -40.22 11.60
N GLU A 118 -3.36 -39.71 11.31
CA GLU A 118 -2.08 -40.40 11.55
C GLU A 118 -1.38 -39.83 12.79
N GLU A 119 -1.17 -40.70 13.78
CA GLU A 119 -0.67 -40.35 15.13
C GLU A 119 0.87 -40.39 15.16
N ASN A 120 1.53 -39.23 15.30
CA ASN A 120 3.00 -39.13 15.33
C ASN A 120 3.55 -39.01 16.77
N PRO A 121 4.55 -39.84 17.16
CA PRO A 121 5.19 -39.77 18.48
C PRO A 121 6.23 -38.62 18.60
N PRO A 122 6.61 -38.22 19.83
CA PRO A 122 7.44 -37.03 20.07
C PRO A 122 8.92 -37.21 19.72
N ALA A 123 9.50 -36.19 19.09
CA ALA A 123 10.92 -36.16 18.71
C ALA A 123 11.85 -35.74 19.87
N GLU A 124 13.05 -36.33 19.88
CA GLU A 124 14.06 -36.25 20.94
C GLU A 124 15.00 -35.03 20.77
N ASN A 125 15.15 -34.22 21.82
CA ASN A 125 16.06 -33.07 21.81
C ASN A 125 17.53 -33.50 21.92
N LYS A 126 18.42 -32.95 21.07
CA LYS A 126 19.88 -32.99 21.25
C LYS A 126 20.52 -31.59 21.16
N PRO A 127 21.64 -31.34 21.86
CA PRO A 127 22.13 -29.99 22.12
C PRO A 127 22.95 -29.41 20.96
N ILE A 128 22.95 -28.07 20.85
CA ILE A 128 23.69 -27.31 19.85
C ILE A 128 25.15 -27.14 20.29
N GLU A 129 26.09 -27.52 19.43
CA GLU A 129 27.53 -27.39 19.63
C GLU A 129 28.03 -25.98 19.26
N GLN A 130 28.94 -25.41 20.05
CA GLN A 130 29.45 -24.04 19.86
C GLN A 130 30.61 -24.01 18.87
N GLN A 131 30.55 -23.12 17.86
CA GLN A 131 31.67 -22.88 16.93
C GLN A 131 32.29 -21.48 17.13
N PRO A 132 33.64 -21.33 17.16
CA PRO A 132 34.29 -20.11 17.63
C PRO A 132 34.59 -19.07 16.53
N ALA A 133 34.85 -17.83 16.98
CA ALA A 133 35.10 -16.66 16.12
C ALA A 133 36.49 -16.67 15.41
N PRO A 134 36.60 -16.10 14.19
CA PRO A 134 37.86 -15.74 13.57
C PRO A 134 38.30 -14.28 13.84
N LYS A 135 39.60 -14.02 13.70
CA LYS A 135 40.30 -12.76 14.04
C LYS A 135 40.56 -11.87 12.82
N SER A 136 40.75 -10.58 13.07
CA SER A 136 41.13 -9.52 12.11
C SER A 136 42.64 -9.55 11.73
N PRO A 137 43.22 -8.49 11.11
CA PRO A 137 43.45 -8.25 9.66
C PRO A 137 44.99 -8.36 9.36
N PRO A 138 45.69 -7.52 8.54
CA PRO A 138 45.36 -6.70 7.35
C PRO A 138 46.31 -6.93 6.13
N LYS A 139 46.12 -6.21 5.00
CA LYS A 139 47.17 -5.39 4.34
C LYS A 139 46.72 -4.62 3.09
N GLU A 140 47.32 -3.44 2.90
CA GLU A 140 47.21 -2.59 1.71
C GLU A 140 48.18 -3.03 0.61
N VAL A 141 47.86 -2.70 -0.66
CA VAL A 141 48.84 -2.48 -1.74
C VAL A 141 48.34 -1.35 -2.66
N PRO A 142 49.17 -0.36 -3.02
CA PRO A 142 48.82 0.69 -3.97
C PRO A 142 49.31 0.34 -5.38
N ILE A 143 48.44 0.41 -6.38
CA ILE A 143 48.85 0.45 -7.79
C ILE A 143 48.06 1.56 -8.48
N ALA A 144 48.79 2.58 -8.94
CA ALA A 144 48.25 3.60 -9.82
C ALA A 144 48.19 3.07 -11.25
N ASN A 145 47.14 3.43 -11.99
CA ASN A 145 47.23 3.51 -13.44
C ASN A 145 46.38 4.69 -13.92
N THR A 146 47.05 5.68 -14.50
CA THR A 146 46.42 6.88 -15.07
C THR A 146 46.07 6.59 -16.52
N GLU A 147 44.80 6.36 -16.82
CA GLU A 147 44.29 6.56 -18.17
C GLU A 147 43.71 7.97 -18.29
N GLU A 148 44.38 8.78 -19.10
CA GLU A 148 44.00 10.15 -19.45
C GLU A 148 42.76 10.15 -20.36
N ASN A 149 41.61 9.84 -19.77
CA ASN A 149 40.38 9.71 -20.53
C ASN A 149 39.69 11.07 -20.68
N LYS A 150 39.38 11.39 -21.94
CA LYS A 150 38.75 12.60 -22.47
C LYS A 150 37.65 13.13 -21.54
N ALA A 151 37.93 14.22 -20.83
CA ALA A 151 37.02 14.83 -19.86
C ALA A 151 35.77 15.43 -20.53
N GLU A 152 34.76 14.60 -20.77
CA GLU A 152 33.38 15.08 -20.81
C GLU A 152 33.11 15.83 -19.51
N LYS A 153 32.61 17.06 -19.62
CA LYS A 153 32.29 17.90 -18.47
C LYS A 153 31.16 17.26 -17.67
N MET A 154 31.51 16.44 -16.68
CA MET A 154 30.55 15.88 -15.74
C MET A 154 29.74 17.03 -15.13
N PRO A 155 28.39 16.94 -15.12
CA PRO A 155 27.56 18.00 -14.56
C PRO A 155 27.90 18.21 -13.09
N ALA A 156 27.96 19.48 -12.66
CA ALA A 156 28.32 19.82 -11.30
C ALA A 156 27.36 19.14 -10.29
N PRO A 157 27.81 18.75 -9.08
CA PRO A 157 26.99 17.97 -8.14
C PRO A 157 25.61 18.58 -7.83
N GLN A 158 25.52 19.92 -7.79
CA GLN A 158 24.25 20.62 -7.61
C GLN A 158 23.26 20.35 -8.77
N GLN A 159 23.74 20.38 -10.02
CA GLN A 159 22.92 20.13 -11.21
C GLN A 159 22.36 18.69 -11.23
N LYS A 160 23.07 17.71 -10.63
CA LYS A 160 22.52 16.36 -10.43
C LYS A 160 21.39 16.36 -9.40
N LYS A 161 21.59 17.02 -8.25
CA LYS A 161 20.55 17.14 -7.20
C LYS A 161 19.26 17.76 -7.75
N ASP A 162 19.37 18.83 -8.52
CA ASP A 162 18.22 19.53 -9.08
C ASP A 162 17.43 18.64 -10.09
N ARG A 163 18.11 17.74 -10.82
CA ARG A 163 17.48 16.75 -11.71
C ARG A 163 16.71 15.68 -10.94
N TYR A 164 17.27 15.11 -9.88
CA TYR A 164 16.56 14.10 -9.08
C TYR A 164 15.38 14.71 -8.31
N LEU A 165 15.50 15.96 -7.87
CA LEU A 165 14.39 16.73 -7.32
C LEU A 165 13.27 16.97 -8.35
N ALA A 166 13.63 17.33 -9.59
CA ALA A 166 12.66 17.46 -10.68
C ALA A 166 11.95 16.12 -10.98
N LEU A 167 12.66 14.99 -10.96
CA LEU A 167 12.05 13.66 -11.08
C LEU A 167 11.09 13.36 -9.92
N ALA A 168 11.50 13.61 -8.67
CA ALA A 168 10.64 13.42 -7.50
C ALA A 168 9.31 14.17 -7.65
N ASN A 169 9.37 15.45 -8.04
CA ASN A 169 8.19 16.28 -8.25
C ASN A 169 7.37 15.87 -9.48
N THR A 170 8.00 15.33 -10.54
CA THR A 170 7.29 14.85 -11.75
C THR A 170 6.46 13.59 -11.47
N PHE A 171 6.90 12.75 -10.54
CA PHE A 171 6.25 11.50 -10.17
C PHE A 171 5.37 11.61 -8.92
N TYR A 172 5.32 12.78 -8.28
CA TYR A 172 4.54 13.05 -7.08
C TYR A 172 3.13 13.55 -7.41
N ASP A 173 2.14 12.70 -7.14
CA ASP A 173 0.74 13.09 -7.05
C ASP A 173 0.31 13.08 -5.58
N LEU A 174 -0.59 13.98 -5.17
CA LEU A 174 -1.19 13.94 -3.83
C LEU A 174 -2.30 12.87 -3.79
N PRO A 175 -2.41 12.02 -2.74
CA PRO A 175 -3.53 11.09 -2.63
C PRO A 175 -4.86 11.84 -2.51
N GLU A 176 -5.86 11.46 -3.31
CA GLU A 176 -7.18 12.12 -3.34
C GLU A 176 -7.91 12.04 -1.99
N ASN A 177 -7.73 10.93 -1.27
CA ASN A 177 -8.28 10.68 0.06
C ASN A 177 -7.44 11.27 1.20
N LEU A 178 -6.38 12.05 0.91
CA LEU A 178 -5.56 12.63 1.97
C LEU A 178 -6.35 13.70 2.73
N GLY A 179 -6.55 13.50 4.03
CA GLY A 179 -7.37 14.36 4.86
C GLY A 179 -8.85 14.44 4.42
N SER A 180 -9.39 13.39 3.80
CA SER A 180 -10.82 13.10 3.82
C SER A 180 -11.11 12.21 5.03
N GLY A 181 -11.03 12.79 6.24
CA GLY A 181 -11.53 12.13 7.44
C GLY A 181 -13.02 11.79 7.26
N ARG A 182 -13.49 10.70 7.88
CA ARG A 182 -14.90 10.28 7.85
C ARG A 182 -15.79 11.48 8.18
N ARG A 183 -16.55 11.97 7.20
CA ARG A 183 -17.28 13.25 7.24
C ARG A 183 -18.58 13.19 8.06
N ASN A 184 -18.69 12.23 8.98
CA ASN A 184 -19.93 11.84 9.65
C ASN A 184 -19.94 12.21 11.16
N SER A 185 -18.99 13.02 11.65
CA SER A 185 -18.95 13.45 13.06
C SER A 185 -19.82 14.67 13.38
N ASP A 186 -20.78 15.02 12.51
CA ASP A 186 -21.63 16.20 12.67
C ASP A 186 -22.68 16.04 13.79
N GLU A 187 -22.93 14.82 14.29
CA GLU A 187 -23.93 14.57 15.35
C GLU A 187 -23.40 14.64 16.81
N THR A 188 -22.10 14.41 17.06
CA THR A 188 -21.54 14.41 18.44
C THR A 188 -20.83 15.70 18.82
N GLY A 189 -20.52 16.58 17.86
CA GLY A 189 -19.85 17.86 18.11
C GLY A 189 -18.37 17.75 18.51
N GLU A 190 -17.81 16.55 18.60
CA GLU A 190 -16.37 16.34 18.81
C GLU A 190 -15.59 16.79 17.58
N GLN A 191 -14.80 17.85 17.75
CA GLN A 191 -13.96 18.38 16.68
C GLN A 191 -12.82 17.42 16.39
N ASN A 192 -12.88 16.73 15.24
CA ASN A 192 -11.79 15.89 14.74
C ASN A 192 -10.45 16.66 14.79
N ALA A 193 -9.45 16.09 15.48
CA ALA A 193 -8.16 16.71 15.75
C ALA A 193 -7.39 17.12 14.47
N LEU A 194 -7.67 16.48 13.33
CA LEU A 194 -7.09 16.83 12.03
C LEU A 194 -7.69 18.11 11.42
N THR A 195 -8.83 18.62 11.89
CA THR A 195 -9.54 19.75 11.25
C THR A 195 -8.67 21.00 11.03
N PRO A 196 -7.86 21.48 12.01
CA PRO A 196 -6.98 22.62 11.80
C PRO A 196 -5.88 22.34 10.77
N ALA A 197 -5.36 21.11 10.75
CA ALA A 197 -4.35 20.65 9.81
C ALA A 197 -4.91 20.54 8.39
N ILE A 198 -6.05 19.87 8.20
CA ILE A 198 -6.74 19.73 6.91
C ILE A 198 -7.06 21.11 6.33
N LYS A 199 -7.54 22.05 7.15
CA LYS A 199 -7.83 23.43 6.72
C LYS A 199 -6.58 24.17 6.25
N ALA A 200 -5.43 23.97 6.89
CA ALA A 200 -4.16 24.56 6.48
C ALA A 200 -3.54 23.85 5.25
N PHE A 201 -3.74 22.54 5.14
CA PHE A 201 -3.24 21.73 4.01
C PHE A 201 -4.01 22.04 2.72
N LYS A 202 -5.34 22.15 2.81
CA LYS A 202 -6.25 22.37 1.67
C LYS A 202 -6.62 23.85 1.44
N SER A 203 -5.89 24.80 2.05
CA SER A 203 -6.07 26.23 1.74
C SER A 203 -5.61 26.53 0.31
N ASN A 204 -6.06 27.67 -0.24
CA ASN A 204 -5.61 28.14 -1.55
C ASN A 204 -4.96 29.54 -1.40
N PRO A 205 -3.61 29.67 -1.49
CA PRO A 205 -2.64 28.58 -1.65
C PRO A 205 -2.48 27.70 -0.39
N PRO A 206 -1.96 26.46 -0.49
CA PRO A 206 -1.70 25.59 0.65
C PRO A 206 -0.72 26.18 1.66
N ASN A 207 -1.00 26.04 2.95
CA ASN A 207 -0.13 26.47 4.05
C ASN A 207 0.49 25.26 4.76
N TYR A 208 1.41 24.58 4.08
CA TYR A 208 2.12 23.42 4.62
C TYR A 208 2.88 23.71 5.93
N PRO A 209 3.55 24.86 6.13
CA PRO A 209 4.17 25.17 7.43
C PRO A 209 3.18 25.15 8.59
N ARG A 210 1.98 25.72 8.42
CA ARG A 210 0.92 25.65 9.43
C ARG A 210 0.37 24.23 9.58
N ALA A 211 0.15 23.50 8.48
CA ALA A 211 -0.31 22.12 8.54
C ALA A 211 0.67 21.23 9.34
N ILE A 212 1.98 21.37 9.13
CA ILE A 212 3.04 20.68 9.89
C ILE A 212 2.94 21.01 11.40
N VAL A 213 2.71 22.27 11.77
CA VAL A 213 2.56 22.67 13.18
C VAL A 213 1.32 22.08 13.82
N GLU A 214 0.19 22.02 13.12
CA GLU A 214 -1.05 21.41 13.64
C GLU A 214 -0.93 19.88 13.74
N LEU A 215 -0.43 19.20 12.70
CA LEU A 215 -0.27 17.74 12.67
C LEU A 215 0.69 17.22 13.75
N LYS A 216 1.71 18.00 14.12
CA LYS A 216 2.64 17.67 15.22
C LYS A 216 2.00 17.66 16.60
N LYS A 217 0.83 18.27 16.78
CA LYS A 217 0.09 18.23 18.06
C LYS A 217 -0.65 16.92 18.26
N ILE A 218 -0.85 16.16 17.17
CA ILE A 218 -1.57 14.89 17.14
C ILE A 218 -0.55 13.79 17.45
N THR A 219 -0.71 13.15 18.60
CA THR A 219 0.16 12.07 19.09
C THR A 219 -0.66 10.80 19.32
N LYS A 220 -0.01 9.65 19.47
CA LYS A 220 -0.71 8.38 19.68
C LYS A 220 -1.47 8.35 21.01
N GLU A 221 -1.03 9.16 21.97
CA GLU A 221 -1.59 9.26 23.31
C GLU A 221 -2.84 10.15 23.38
N ASN A 222 -2.95 11.19 22.54
CA ASN A 222 -4.07 12.14 22.58
C ASN A 222 -5.09 11.98 21.44
N SER A 223 -4.75 11.25 20.38
CA SER A 223 -5.60 11.04 19.21
C SER A 223 -5.25 9.70 18.52
N PRO A 224 -5.39 8.56 19.24
CA PRO A 224 -4.93 7.25 18.74
C PRO A 224 -5.58 6.84 17.40
N THR A 225 -6.84 7.22 17.18
CA THR A 225 -7.62 6.96 15.97
C THR A 225 -7.16 7.79 14.77
N GLU A 226 -6.78 9.06 14.97
CA GLU A 226 -6.33 9.95 13.90
C GLU A 226 -4.82 9.84 13.64
N PHE A 227 -4.04 9.30 14.58
CA PHE A 227 -2.58 9.36 14.57
C PHE A 227 -1.95 8.83 13.27
N ALA A 228 -2.42 7.69 12.75
CA ALA A 228 -1.90 7.13 11.50
C ALA A 228 -2.14 8.07 10.30
N GLN A 229 -3.36 8.61 10.17
CA GLN A 229 -3.69 9.59 9.13
C GLN A 229 -2.91 10.91 9.33
N ALA A 230 -2.66 11.31 10.58
CA ALA A 230 -1.87 12.48 10.90
C ALA A 230 -0.38 12.33 10.50
N GLN A 231 0.22 11.15 10.74
CA GLN A 231 1.59 10.86 10.30
C GLN A 231 1.70 10.89 8.77
N GLU A 232 0.76 10.27 8.05
CA GLU A 232 0.74 10.30 6.58
C GLU A 232 0.62 11.74 6.05
N MET A 233 -0.35 12.50 6.56
CA MET A 233 -0.53 13.92 6.22
C MET A 233 0.72 14.75 6.54
N LEU A 234 1.41 14.46 7.64
CA LEU A 234 2.60 15.19 8.07
C LEU A 234 3.77 14.92 7.13
N ALA A 235 3.95 13.68 6.67
CA ALA A 235 4.94 13.32 5.68
C ALA A 235 4.68 14.01 4.33
N HIS A 236 3.43 14.04 3.85
CA HIS A 236 3.05 14.80 2.66
C HIS A 236 3.20 16.31 2.81
N ALA A 237 2.90 16.87 3.99
CA ALA A 237 3.09 18.30 4.26
C ALA A 237 4.59 18.64 4.25
N TYR A 238 5.43 17.76 4.79
CA TYR A 238 6.89 17.90 4.72
C TYR A 238 7.44 17.82 3.31
N PHE A 239 6.98 16.86 2.48
CA PHE A 239 7.39 16.74 1.08
C PHE A 239 7.09 18.04 0.31
N ASN A 240 5.83 18.47 0.34
CA ASN A 240 5.39 19.70 -0.34
C ASN A 240 6.04 20.98 0.22
N ASN A 241 6.54 20.96 1.46
CA ASN A 241 7.30 22.07 2.06
C ASN A 241 8.83 21.97 1.80
N ASN A 242 9.26 21.15 0.83
CA ASN A 242 10.66 20.87 0.49
C ASN A 242 11.51 20.22 1.60
N GLN A 243 10.88 19.63 2.62
CA GLN A 243 11.55 18.99 3.76
C GLN A 243 11.65 17.47 3.57
N TYR A 244 12.17 17.06 2.42
CA TYR A 244 12.21 15.67 1.93
C TYR A 244 12.77 14.66 2.94
N LYS A 245 13.87 15.00 3.65
CA LYS A 245 14.43 14.15 4.71
C LYS A 245 13.45 13.90 5.87
N ALA A 246 12.64 14.89 6.24
CA ALA A 246 11.63 14.73 7.29
C ALA A 246 10.45 13.87 6.81
N ALA A 247 10.00 14.05 5.57
CA ALA A 247 9.00 13.18 4.95
C ALA A 247 9.47 11.72 4.89
N ALA A 248 10.68 11.46 4.39
CA ALA A 248 11.30 10.15 4.33
C ALA A 248 11.39 9.49 5.73
N THR A 249 11.75 10.26 6.76
CA THR A 249 11.84 9.74 8.14
C THR A 249 10.48 9.22 8.64
N ILE A 250 9.38 9.90 8.31
CA ILE A 250 8.04 9.48 8.73
C ILE A 250 7.55 8.27 7.91
N PHE A 251 7.66 8.29 6.58
CA PHE A 251 7.27 7.13 5.78
C PHE A 251 8.09 5.89 6.13
N GLN A 252 9.40 6.03 6.41
CA GLN A 252 10.26 4.95 6.87
C GLN A 252 9.82 4.37 8.22
N LYS A 253 9.28 5.22 9.13
CA LYS A 253 8.68 4.76 10.39
C LYS A 253 7.37 4.01 10.13
N MET A 254 6.48 4.58 9.31
CA MET A 254 5.19 3.97 8.96
C MET A 254 5.36 2.59 8.32
N ARG A 255 6.39 2.38 7.48
CA ARG A 255 6.72 1.07 6.87
C ARG A 255 7.00 -0.04 7.91
N GLY A 256 7.32 0.32 9.16
CA GLY A 256 7.52 -0.62 10.27
C GLY A 256 6.28 -0.86 11.15
N GLU A 257 5.13 -0.28 10.81
CA GLU A 257 3.85 -0.49 11.51
C GLU A 257 2.97 -1.49 10.72
N ASN A 258 1.96 -2.09 11.35
CA ASN A 258 1.04 -3.01 10.67
C ASN A 258 0.07 -2.21 9.78
N LEU A 259 0.47 -1.99 8.52
CA LEU A 259 -0.30 -1.23 7.52
C LEU A 259 -1.17 -2.14 6.67
N SER A 260 -2.35 -1.67 6.28
CA SER A 260 -3.11 -2.29 5.20
C SER A 260 -2.31 -2.27 3.88
N PRO A 261 -2.50 -3.23 2.96
CA PRO A 261 -1.71 -3.31 1.72
C PRO A 261 -1.70 -2.01 0.90
N THR A 262 -2.86 -1.36 0.77
CA THR A 262 -2.98 -0.07 0.05
C THR A 262 -2.21 1.07 0.74
N THR A 263 -2.13 1.07 2.07
CA THR A 263 -1.34 2.05 2.81
C THR A 263 0.15 1.72 2.78
N LYS A 264 0.55 0.43 2.78
CA LYS A 264 1.94 0.00 2.55
C LYS A 264 2.42 0.47 1.18
N ASP A 265 1.71 0.15 0.10
CA ASP A 265 2.09 0.52 -1.26
C ASP A 265 2.35 2.02 -1.41
N ARG A 266 1.47 2.79 -0.78
CA ARG A 266 1.50 4.24 -0.75
C ARG A 266 2.68 4.77 0.06
N THR A 267 2.94 4.19 1.22
CA THR A 267 4.09 4.52 2.07
C THR A 267 5.40 4.22 1.37
N ASP A 268 5.51 3.07 0.72
CA ASP A 268 6.70 2.65 -0.04
C ASP A 268 6.95 3.60 -1.23
N TRP A 269 5.90 3.98 -1.97
CA TRP A 269 6.01 4.95 -3.06
C TRP A 269 6.45 6.36 -2.61
N TYR A 270 5.83 6.93 -1.57
CA TYR A 270 6.18 8.28 -1.14
C TYR A 270 7.47 8.33 -0.31
N LEU A 271 7.87 7.24 0.34
CA LEU A 271 9.23 7.07 0.86
C LEU A 271 10.23 7.20 -0.28
N LEU A 272 10.06 6.42 -1.36
CA LEU A 272 10.93 6.45 -2.53
C LEU A 272 11.11 7.87 -3.09
N LEU A 273 10.01 8.58 -3.34
CA LEU A 273 10.05 9.96 -3.84
C LEU A 273 10.72 10.91 -2.85
N SER A 274 10.57 10.70 -1.53
CA SER A 274 11.20 11.53 -0.49
C SER A 274 12.72 11.32 -0.38
N LEU A 275 13.24 10.17 -0.82
CA LEU A 275 14.68 9.85 -0.84
C LEU A 275 15.39 10.41 -2.09
N LEU A 276 14.68 10.52 -3.23
CA LEU A 276 15.23 10.96 -4.53
C LEU A 276 16.06 12.26 -4.50
N PRO A 277 15.69 13.35 -3.79
CA PRO A 277 16.47 14.60 -3.81
C PRO A 277 17.89 14.48 -3.21
N ASP A 278 18.22 13.38 -2.53
CA ASP A 278 19.58 13.05 -2.10
C ASP A 278 20.03 11.66 -2.63
N TYR A 279 19.52 11.25 -3.80
CA TYR A 279 19.72 9.93 -4.44
C TYR A 279 21.18 9.45 -4.41
N GLU A 280 22.17 10.28 -4.77
CA GLU A 280 23.60 9.87 -4.78
C GLU A 280 24.08 9.34 -3.41
N LYS A 281 23.48 9.79 -2.30
CA LYS A 281 23.79 9.34 -0.93
C LYS A 281 22.94 8.16 -0.45
N GLN A 282 21.80 7.93 -1.11
CA GLN A 282 20.75 6.98 -0.68
C GLN A 282 20.49 5.92 -1.76
N ARG A 283 21.36 5.85 -2.78
CA ARG A 283 21.15 5.10 -4.01
C ARG A 283 20.78 3.64 -3.76
N GLN A 284 21.49 2.95 -2.88
CA GLN A 284 21.18 1.56 -2.54
C GLN A 284 19.77 1.38 -1.97
N GLN A 285 19.29 2.32 -1.15
CA GLN A 285 17.94 2.30 -0.58
C GLN A 285 16.87 2.61 -1.64
N VAL A 286 17.15 3.57 -2.54
CA VAL A 286 16.24 3.92 -3.66
C VAL A 286 16.17 2.80 -4.70
N ASP A 287 17.31 2.24 -5.10
CA ASP A 287 17.40 1.16 -6.08
C ASP A 287 16.66 -0.10 -5.55
N ALA A 288 16.89 -0.48 -4.28
CA ALA A 288 16.19 -1.60 -3.63
C ALA A 288 14.68 -1.37 -3.49
N LEU A 289 14.25 -0.18 -3.04
CA LEU A 289 12.83 0.15 -2.92
C LEU A 289 12.12 0.21 -4.29
N LEU A 290 12.84 0.58 -5.35
CA LEU A 290 12.35 0.42 -6.73
C LEU A 290 12.21 -1.06 -7.13
N ASP A 291 13.16 -1.93 -6.76
CA ASP A 291 13.07 -3.37 -7.06
C ASP A 291 11.88 -4.01 -6.33
N ASP A 292 11.71 -3.73 -5.02
CA ASP A 292 10.56 -4.16 -4.22
C ASP A 292 9.25 -3.83 -4.97
N ILE A 293 9.01 -2.54 -5.22
CA ILE A 293 7.78 -2.01 -5.84
C ILE A 293 7.54 -2.54 -7.27
N ILE A 294 8.60 -2.82 -8.04
CA ILE A 294 8.49 -3.34 -9.41
C ILE A 294 8.22 -4.87 -9.43
N SER A 295 8.74 -5.58 -8.44
CA SER A 295 8.63 -7.04 -8.32
C SER A 295 7.25 -7.50 -7.83
N GLU A 296 6.64 -6.77 -6.89
CA GLU A 296 5.32 -7.06 -6.35
C GLU A 296 4.22 -6.93 -7.45
N GLU A 297 3.53 -8.02 -7.79
CA GLU A 297 2.66 -8.08 -8.98
C GLU A 297 1.52 -7.04 -8.94
N TYR A 298 0.91 -6.90 -7.77
CA TYR A 298 -0.30 -6.11 -7.51
C TYR A 298 -0.04 -4.74 -6.87
N HIS A 299 1.23 -4.33 -6.72
CA HIS A 299 1.56 -3.07 -6.08
C HIS A 299 1.04 -1.87 -6.90
N ASN A 300 0.22 -1.01 -6.28
CA ASN A 300 -0.53 0.05 -6.94
C ASN A 300 0.34 1.03 -7.75
N TYR A 301 1.59 1.25 -7.30
CA TYR A 301 2.56 2.14 -7.95
C TYR A 301 3.57 1.44 -8.88
N ARG A 302 3.47 0.12 -9.11
CA ARG A 302 4.42 -0.69 -9.89
C ARG A 302 4.80 -0.08 -11.24
N LYS A 303 3.80 0.38 -12.00
CA LYS A 303 4.01 1.04 -13.31
C LYS A 303 4.78 2.35 -13.18
N LYS A 304 4.42 3.21 -12.22
CA LYS A 304 5.10 4.49 -11.98
C LYS A 304 6.55 4.27 -11.56
N ALA A 305 6.83 3.26 -10.75
CA ALA A 305 8.19 2.86 -10.38
C ALA A 305 9.03 2.38 -11.59
N ALA A 306 8.45 1.54 -12.46
CA ALA A 306 9.13 1.10 -13.68
C ALA A 306 9.45 2.26 -14.64
N ASP A 307 8.58 3.26 -14.74
CA ASP A 307 8.82 4.46 -15.55
C ASP A 307 9.82 5.43 -14.89
N LEU A 308 9.82 5.56 -13.56
CA LEU A 308 10.83 6.28 -12.78
C LEU A 308 12.23 5.65 -12.92
N ARG A 309 12.34 4.32 -12.90
CA ARG A 309 13.62 3.60 -13.14
C ARG A 309 14.22 3.96 -14.50
N LYS A 310 13.43 3.90 -15.57
CA LYS A 310 13.84 4.33 -16.92
C LYS A 310 14.25 5.82 -16.97
N ALA A 311 13.62 6.66 -16.14
CA ALA A 311 13.96 8.08 -16.06
C ALA A 311 15.30 8.31 -15.33
N LEU A 312 15.59 7.55 -14.26
CA LEU A 312 16.87 7.56 -13.54
C LEU A 312 18.03 7.03 -14.39
N GLU A 313 17.79 5.99 -15.19
CA GLU A 313 18.80 5.45 -16.13
C GLU A 313 19.25 6.48 -17.16
N LYS A 314 18.35 7.37 -17.61
CA LYS A 314 18.67 8.49 -18.51
C LYS A 314 19.44 9.65 -17.86
N GLN A 315 19.65 9.62 -16.54
CA GLN A 315 20.43 10.63 -15.81
C GLN A 315 21.84 10.16 -15.42
N LYS A 316 22.17 8.89 -15.70
CA LYS A 316 23.49 8.31 -15.49
C LYS A 316 24.45 8.76 -16.60
#